data_AF-D6X5F6-F1
#
_entry.id   AF-D6X5F6-F1
#
_cell.length_a   1.000
_cell.length_b   1.000
_cell.length_c   1.000
_cell.angle_alpha   90.00
_cell.angle_beta   90.00
_cell.angle_gamma   90.00
#
_symmetry.space_group_name_H-M   'P 1'
#
loop_
_entity.id
_entity.type
_entity.pdbx_description
1 polymer ?
#
loop_
_entity_poly.entity_id
_entity_poly.type
_entity_poly.pdbx_seq_one_letter_code
_entity_poly.pdbx_strand_id
1 'polypeptide(L)'
;ASAVVGGTEDDDRVELQSLGTGRRVRGALAVGTGAPLGTAERYAVHSAVALLTLATEQSRSLQAAEQRLGAAVLRMLLSGQPDHARAVAGDLSGGLLDAPFRLLI
;
A
#
# COMPACT_ATOMS: atom_id res chain seq x y z
N ALA A 1 -13.16 -12.18 -0.31
CA ALA A 1 -12.96 -13.63 -0.11
C ALA A 1 -12.49 -13.85 1.32
N SER A 2 -12.97 -14.91 1.95
CA SER A 2 -12.63 -15.26 3.33
C SER A 2 -12.23 -16.74 3.40
N ALA A 3 -11.28 -17.07 4.25
CA ALA A 3 -10.85 -18.43 4.54
C ALA A 3 -10.49 -18.57 6.02
N VAL A 4 -10.57 -19.79 6.55
CA VAL A 4 -10.09 -20.12 7.90
C VAL A 4 -8.97 -21.16 7.75
N VAL A 5 -7.86 -20.96 8.45
CA VAL A 5 -6.71 -21.87 8.51
C VAL A 5 -6.57 -22.34 9.96
N GLY A 6 -6.24 -23.62 10.18
CA GLY A 6 -6.14 -24.22 11.51
C GLY A 6 -7.49 -24.42 12.23
N GLY A 7 -7.45 -24.77 13.51
CA GLY A 7 -8.64 -24.97 14.35
C GLY A 7 -8.99 -26.44 14.67
N THR A 8 -8.05 -27.36 14.53
CA THR A 8 -8.05 -28.63 15.29
C THR A 8 -7.46 -28.39 16.69
N GLU A 9 -7.69 -29.28 17.66
CA GLU A 9 -7.33 -29.06 19.09
C GLU A 9 -5.87 -28.63 19.35
N ASP A 10 -4.94 -28.91 18.42
CA ASP A 10 -3.51 -28.56 18.51
C ASP A 10 -3.03 -27.45 17.54
N ASP A 11 -3.88 -26.84 16.71
CA ASP A 11 -3.45 -25.83 15.70
C ASP A 11 -4.13 -24.47 15.87
N ASP A 12 -3.33 -23.40 15.84
CA ASP A 12 -3.79 -22.02 15.99
C ASP A 12 -4.76 -21.65 14.87
N ARG A 13 -5.97 -21.24 15.23
CA ARG A 13 -7.00 -20.85 14.26
C ARG A 13 -6.74 -19.43 13.77
N VAL A 14 -6.72 -19.25 12.46
CA VAL A 14 -6.55 -17.94 11.81
C VAL A 14 -7.66 -17.70 10.80
N GLU A 15 -8.39 -16.59 10.96
CA GLU A 15 -9.33 -16.10 9.95
C GLU A 15 -8.62 -15.14 8.98
N LEU A 16 -8.68 -15.45 7.68
CA LEU A 16 -8.13 -14.65 6.60
C LEU A 16 -9.24 -13.90 5.85
N GLN A 17 -9.03 -12.61 5.64
CA GLN A 17 -9.94 -11.73 4.90
C GLN A 17 -9.18 -10.97 3.82
N SER A 18 -9.61 -11.08 2.56
CA SER A 18 -9.01 -10.32 1.47
C SER A 18 -9.26 -8.82 1.62
N LEU A 19 -8.25 -8.00 1.37
CA LEU A 19 -8.36 -6.54 1.27
C LEU A 19 -8.35 -6.11 -0.20
N GLY A 20 -9.14 -5.09 -0.55
CA GLY A 20 -9.21 -4.52 -1.89
C GLY A 20 -10.62 -4.52 -2.48
N THR A 21 -10.76 -3.85 -3.64
CA THR A 21 -12.05 -3.71 -4.33
C THR A 21 -12.13 -4.59 -5.58
N GLY A 22 -13.28 -5.26 -5.77
CA GLY A 22 -13.58 -6.06 -6.97
C GLY A 22 -12.68 -7.29 -7.16
N ARG A 23 -12.15 -7.50 -8.38
CA ARG A 23 -11.36 -8.69 -8.75
C ARG A 23 -9.90 -8.66 -8.32
N ARG A 24 -9.42 -7.57 -7.74
CA ARG A 24 -7.99 -7.40 -7.42
C ARG A 24 -7.78 -7.46 -5.91
N VAL A 25 -7.40 -8.64 -5.42
CA VAL A 25 -6.93 -8.80 -4.04
C VAL A 25 -5.62 -8.03 -3.89
N ARG A 26 -5.57 -7.11 -2.93
CA ARG A 26 -4.44 -6.17 -2.72
C ARG A 26 -3.69 -6.42 -1.41
N GLY A 27 -4.19 -7.33 -0.59
CA GLY A 27 -3.60 -7.80 0.65
C GLY A 27 -4.57 -8.74 1.37
N ALA A 28 -4.22 -9.15 2.58
CA ALA A 28 -5.10 -9.90 3.46
C ALA A 28 -4.96 -9.43 4.91
N LEU A 29 -6.05 -9.43 5.65
CA LEU A 29 -6.07 -9.35 7.11
C LEU A 29 -6.08 -10.78 7.65
N ALA A 30 -5.15 -11.09 8.55
CA ALA A 30 -5.07 -12.36 9.27
C ALA A 30 -5.37 -12.11 10.75
N VAL A 31 -6.36 -12.83 11.30
CA VAL A 31 -6.79 -12.70 12.70
C VAL A 31 -6.62 -14.05 13.37
N GLY A 32 -5.66 -14.17 14.29
CA GLY A 32 -5.53 -15.34 15.14
C GLY A 32 -6.63 -15.35 16.20
N THR A 33 -7.30 -16.48 16.38
CA THR A 33 -8.42 -16.65 17.31
C THR A 33 -8.26 -17.96 18.09
N GLY A 34 -8.61 -17.96 19.37
CA GLY A 34 -8.62 -19.20 20.17
C GLY A 34 -9.84 -20.09 19.92
N ALA A 35 -10.86 -19.56 19.25
CA ALA A 35 -12.13 -20.21 18.95
C ALA A 35 -12.78 -19.57 17.70
N PRO A 36 -13.84 -20.16 17.11
CA PRO A 36 -14.60 -19.50 16.05
C PRO A 36 -15.14 -18.15 16.51
N LEU A 37 -15.04 -17.11 15.67
CA LEU A 37 -15.51 -15.78 16.03
C LEU A 37 -17.00 -15.78 16.40
N GLY A 38 -17.35 -15.05 17.45
CA GLY A 38 -18.72 -14.67 17.77
C GLY A 38 -19.23 -13.54 16.86
N THR A 39 -20.50 -13.19 17.01
CA THR A 39 -21.15 -12.16 16.17
C THR A 39 -20.48 -10.79 16.30
N ALA A 40 -20.15 -10.36 17.52
CA ALA A 40 -19.52 -9.06 17.75
C ALA A 40 -18.13 -8.98 17.09
N GLU A 41 -17.33 -10.03 17.22
CA GLU A 41 -15.99 -10.09 16.64
C GLU A 41 -16.05 -10.12 15.11
N ARG A 42 -17.01 -10.84 14.52
CA ARG A 42 -17.25 -10.80 13.07
C ARG A 42 -17.56 -9.39 12.56
N TYR A 43 -18.34 -8.59 13.30
CA TYR A 43 -18.60 -7.20 12.93
C TYR A 43 -17.35 -6.32 13.03
N ALA A 44 -16.53 -6.53 14.07
CA ALA A 44 -15.26 -5.82 14.21
C ALA A 44 -14.31 -6.13 13.06
N VAL A 45 -14.15 -7.40 12.70
CA VAL A 45 -13.32 -7.85 11.57
C VAL A 45 -13.84 -7.29 10.25
N HIS A 46 -15.15 -7.30 10.00
CA HIS A 46 -15.73 -6.70 8.79
C HIS A 46 -15.46 -5.19 8.71
N SER A 47 -15.62 -4.48 9.82
CA SER A 47 -15.35 -3.04 9.90
C SER A 47 -13.87 -2.74 9.62
N ALA A 48 -12.96 -3.53 10.21
CA ALA A 48 -11.54 -3.42 9.95
C ALA A 48 -11.20 -3.68 8.47
N VAL A 49 -11.76 -4.72 7.85
CA VAL A 49 -11.58 -5.02 6.42
C VAL A 49 -12.03 -3.86 5.54
N ALA A 50 -13.17 -3.24 5.84
CA ALA A 50 -13.68 -2.10 5.09
C ALA A 50 -12.73 -0.88 5.20
N LEU A 51 -12.32 -0.52 6.43
CA LEU A 51 -11.43 0.61 6.67
C LEU A 51 -10.04 0.40 6.07
N LEU A 52 -9.47 -0.79 6.24
CA LEU A 52 -8.18 -1.13 5.66
C LEU A 52 -8.24 -1.16 4.13
N THR A 53 -9.32 -1.70 3.55
CA THR A 53 -9.52 -1.63 2.10
C THR A 53 -9.55 -0.19 1.62
N LEU A 54 -10.34 0.69 2.26
CA LEU A 54 -10.39 2.11 1.91
C LEU A 54 -9.02 2.79 2.02
N ALA A 55 -8.33 2.60 3.16
CA ALA A 55 -7.01 3.19 3.40
C ALA A 55 -6.00 2.73 2.35
N THR A 56 -5.97 1.42 2.02
CA THR A 56 -5.07 0.90 0.99
C THR A 56 -5.37 1.42 -0.41
N GLU A 57 -6.63 1.63 -0.79
CA GLU A 57 -6.97 2.25 -2.08
C GLU A 57 -6.55 3.73 -2.12
N GLN A 58 -6.75 4.48 -1.03
CA GLN A 58 -6.31 5.88 -0.94
C GLN A 58 -4.79 6.02 -1.03
N SER A 59 -4.03 5.20 -0.27
CA SER A 59 -2.58 5.20 -0.32
C SER A 59 -2.04 4.83 -1.70
N ARG A 60 -2.69 3.90 -2.42
CA ARG A 60 -2.24 3.50 -3.76
C ARG A 60 -2.48 4.58 -4.82
N SER A 61 -3.62 5.27 -4.77
CA SER A 61 -3.87 6.38 -5.70
C SER A 61 -2.79 7.45 -5.57
N LEU A 62 -2.42 7.78 -4.33
CA LEU A 62 -1.32 8.68 -4.02
C LEU A 62 0.03 8.14 -4.51
N GLN A 63 0.40 6.91 -4.14
CA GLN A 63 1.65 6.28 -4.59
C GLN A 63 1.76 6.23 -6.11
N ALA A 64 0.67 5.97 -6.83
CA ALA A 64 0.67 5.97 -8.29
C ALA A 64 0.84 7.38 -8.87
N ALA A 65 0.31 8.42 -8.22
CA ALA A 65 0.57 9.81 -8.60
C ALA A 65 2.03 10.18 -8.33
N GLU A 66 2.56 9.84 -7.15
CA GLU A 66 3.96 10.06 -6.76
C GLU A 66 4.94 9.36 -7.71
N GLN A 67 4.68 8.10 -8.08
CA GLN A 67 5.51 7.36 -9.05
C GLN A 67 5.48 8.01 -10.44
N ARG A 68 4.32 8.50 -10.90
CA ARG A 68 4.23 9.20 -12.19
C ARG A 68 5.01 10.52 -12.16
N LEU A 69 4.94 11.25 -11.05
CA LEU A 69 5.69 12.48 -10.84
C LEU A 69 7.20 12.20 -10.78
N GLY A 70 7.63 11.25 -9.96
CA GLY A 70 9.03 10.84 -9.86
C GLY A 70 9.61 10.36 -11.20
N ALA A 71 8.83 9.61 -11.98
CA ALA A 71 9.22 9.21 -13.33
C ALA A 71 9.33 10.41 -14.29
N ALA A 72 8.46 11.42 -14.17
CA ALA A 72 8.56 12.64 -14.97
C ALA A 72 9.81 13.46 -14.61
N VAL A 73 10.09 13.62 -13.31
CA VAL A 73 11.30 14.27 -12.80
C VAL A 73 12.55 13.55 -13.32
N LEU A 74 12.61 12.21 -13.22
CA LEU A 74 13.73 11.43 -13.73
C LEU A 74 13.92 11.62 -15.25
N ARG A 75 12.84 11.64 -16.03
CA ARG A 75 12.90 11.92 -17.47
C ARG A 75 13.42 13.33 -17.76
N MET A 76 13.00 14.34 -16.99
CA MET A 76 13.51 15.71 -17.13
C MET A 76 15.03 15.76 -16.88
N LEU A 77 15.51 15.10 -15.82
CA LEU A 77 16.95 15.02 -15.53
C LEU A 77 17.73 14.33 -16.66
N LEU A 78 17.22 13.20 -17.16
CA LEU A 78 17.81 12.48 -18.29
C LEU A 78 17.85 13.32 -19.58
N SER A 79 16.90 14.23 -19.75
CA SER A 79 16.86 15.16 -20.88
C SER A 79 17.70 16.41 -20.70
N GLY A 80 18.46 16.53 -19.60
CA GLY A 80 19.29 17.70 -19.31
C GLY A 80 18.51 18.93 -18.84
N GLN A 81 17.33 18.74 -18.23
CA GLN A 81 16.47 19.81 -17.72
C GLN A 81 16.44 19.82 -16.16
N PRO A 82 17.56 20.07 -15.47
CA PRO A 82 17.63 19.96 -14.02
C PRO A 82 16.82 21.05 -13.29
N ASP A 83 16.76 22.27 -13.82
CA ASP A 83 16.01 23.36 -13.18
C ASP A 83 14.49 23.11 -13.21
N HIS A 84 13.99 22.62 -14.34
CA HIS A 84 12.59 22.19 -14.47
C HIS A 84 12.29 20.99 -13.57
N ALA A 85 13.20 20.02 -13.51
CA ALA A 85 13.05 18.87 -12.63
C ALA A 85 12.93 19.29 -11.16
N ARG A 86 13.75 20.26 -10.71
CA ARG A 86 13.68 20.81 -9.34
C ARG A 86 12.39 21.58 -9.09
N ALA A 87 11.98 22.43 -10.03
CA ALA A 87 10.73 23.18 -9.93
C ALA A 87 9.50 22.27 -9.79
N VAL A 88 9.49 21.12 -10.49
CA VAL A 88 8.41 20.13 -10.43
C VAL A 88 8.51 19.21 -9.22
N ALA A 89 9.72 18.86 -8.79
CA ALA A 89 9.97 18.05 -7.60
C ALA A 89 9.56 18.76 -6.30
N GLY A 90 9.75 20.08 -6.22
CA GLY A 90 9.45 20.90 -5.04
C GLY A 90 10.06 20.32 -3.76
N ASP A 91 9.37 20.51 -2.62
CA ASP A 91 9.78 19.93 -1.33
C ASP A 91 9.61 18.40 -1.27
N LEU A 92 8.90 17.81 -2.23
CA LEU A 92 8.54 16.38 -2.24
C LEU A 92 9.77 15.46 -2.31
N SER A 93 10.88 15.98 -2.81
CA SER A 93 12.14 15.26 -2.96
C SER A 93 13.21 15.69 -1.95
N GLY A 94 12.91 16.64 -1.06
CA GLY A 94 13.93 17.38 -0.31
C GLY A 94 14.84 18.21 -1.23
N GLY A 95 16.02 18.64 -0.74
CA GLY A 95 17.09 19.29 -1.54
C GLY A 95 17.74 18.33 -2.53
N LEU A 96 16.93 17.64 -3.33
CA LEU A 96 17.39 16.62 -4.24
C LEU A 96 18.28 17.29 -5.29
N LEU A 97 19.53 16.83 -5.36
CA LEU A 97 20.45 17.15 -6.44
C LEU A 97 20.96 18.61 -6.46
N ASP A 98 21.13 19.23 -5.28
CA ASP A 98 21.76 20.55 -5.12
C ASP A 98 23.28 20.54 -5.42
N ALA A 99 23.88 19.35 -5.42
CA ALA A 99 25.27 19.08 -5.79
C ALA A 99 25.32 18.28 -7.11
N PRO A 100 26.44 18.27 -7.86
CA PRO A 100 26.51 17.54 -9.12
C PRO A 100 26.17 16.06 -8.90
N PHE A 101 25.08 15.61 -9.52
CA PHE A 101 24.60 14.25 -9.44
C PHE A 101 25.08 13.45 -10.65
N ARG A 102 25.44 12.18 -10.44
CA ARG A 102 25.72 11.23 -11.51
C ARG A 102 24.65 10.17 -11.53
N LEU A 103 24.03 9.97 -12.70
CA LEU A 103 23.09 8.88 -12.91
C LEU A 103 23.89 7.66 -13.37
N LEU A 104 23.72 6.53 -12.68
CA LEU A 104 24.20 5.23 -13.13
C LEU A 104 23.00 4.48 -13.70
N ILE A 105 23.13 4.03 -14.95
CA ILE A 105 22.12 3.26 -15.69
C ILE A 105 22.65 1.85 -15.87
#